data_AF-A0A7Y2VGC7-F1
#
_entry.id   AF-A0A7Y2VGC7-F1
#
_cell.length_a   1.000
_cell.length_b   1.000
_cell.length_c   1.000
_cell.angle_alpha   90.00
_cell.angle_beta   90.00
_cell.angle_gamma   90.00
#
_symmetry.space_group_name_H-M   'P 1'
#
loop_
_entity.id
_entity.type
_entity.pdbx_description
1 polymer ?
#
loop_
_entity_poly.entity_id
_entity_poly.type
_entity_poly.pdbx_seq_one_letter_code
_entity_poly.pdbx_strand_id
1 'polypeptide(L)'
;ISNELILGALIVVFALLVMMLILVNNTLRRIAEANGVVLEKAKAEKRMPIWKAFAKNQFLVLVSSIFLLLAAAYFAYGWFMQVGLDQGYAPIQPIHYSHKIHAGDNKIECKYCHSSARVSKHSAIPSLNVCMNCHKSIYEYQGNPEGPSAEDLAKGYTNEFYTAEIKKLYKAVGWDEENQSYTGESQPVEWVRIHNLPDLAYFNHAQHVTVGGIECQTCHGPVEEMEIMYQYSPLTMGWCINCHRETNVKVEDNGYYDKIHEALTKKYGVEKLTAAQMGGLECGKCHY
;
A
#
# COMPACT_ATOMS: atom_id res chain seq x y z
N ILE A 1 6.16 -2.25 25.24
CA ILE A 1 7.21 -1.21 25.30
C ILE A 1 7.79 -1.10 23.90
N SER A 2 7.76 0.06 23.25
CA SER A 2 8.27 0.21 21.88
C SER A 2 9.79 0.17 21.85
N ASN A 3 10.38 -0.28 20.74
CA ASN A 3 11.83 -0.33 20.56
C ASN A 3 12.50 1.05 20.75
N GLU A 4 11.80 2.12 20.41
CA GLU A 4 12.25 3.50 20.63
C GLU A 4 12.43 3.86 22.10
N LEU A 5 11.56 3.35 22.97
CA LEU A 5 11.60 3.61 24.41
C LEU A 5 12.77 2.88 25.07
N ILE A 6 13.09 1.67 24.58
CA ILE A 6 14.26 0.89 25.00
C ILE A 6 15.56 1.58 24.53
N LEU A 7 15.60 2.05 23.28
CA LEU A 7 16.75 2.79 22.75
C LEU A 7 16.98 4.11 23.51
N GLY A 8 15.91 4.86 23.79
CA GLY A 8 15.98 6.09 24.58
C GLY A 8 16.56 5.83 25.98
N ALA A 9 16.09 4.78 26.66
CA ALA A 9 16.60 4.41 27.98
C ALA A 9 18.09 4.02 27.95
N LEU A 10 18.51 3.23 26.95
CA LEU A 10 19.91 2.84 26.77
C LEU A 10 20.82 4.05 26.53
N ILE A 11 20.41 5.01 25.71
CA ILE A 11 21.17 6.24 25.45
C ILE A 11 21.39 7.02 26.75
N VAL A 12 20.36 7.15 27.59
CA VAL A 12 20.46 7.85 28.88
C VAL A 12 21.43 7.13 29.83
N VAL A 13 21.33 5.80 29.93
CA VAL A 13 22.26 5.00 30.76
C VAL A 13 23.70 5.15 30.27
N PHE A 14 23.95 5.08 28.97
CA PHE A 14 25.29 5.28 28.40
C PHE A 14 25.81 6.70 28.67
N ALA A 15 24.98 7.73 28.53
CA ALA A 15 25.37 9.09 28.83
C ALA A 15 25.75 9.28 30.30
N LEU A 16 24.98 8.68 31.22
CA LEU A 16 25.27 8.70 32.66
C LEU A 16 26.60 7.99 32.98
N LEU A 17 26.86 6.83 32.38
CA LEU A 17 28.11 6.09 32.56
C LEU A 17 29.32 6.91 32.05
N VAL A 18 29.21 7.53 30.87
CA VAL A 18 30.25 8.40 30.32
C VAL A 18 30.51 9.60 31.24
N MET A 19 29.45 10.24 31.72
CA MET A 19 29.56 11.36 32.66
C MET A 19 30.23 10.95 33.97
N MET A 20 29.83 9.81 34.55
CA MET A 20 30.45 9.26 35.75
C MET A 20 31.94 8.99 35.52
N LEU A 21 32.31 8.41 34.38
CA LEU A 21 33.70 8.12 34.05
C LEU A 21 34.55 9.39 33.94
N ILE A 22 34.01 10.45 33.34
CA ILE A 22 34.65 11.76 33.26
C ILE A 22 34.85 12.35 34.66
N LEU A 23 33.83 12.30 35.52
CA LEU A 23 33.90 12.79 36.89
C LEU A 23 34.93 12.03 37.74
N VAL A 24 34.97 10.70 37.63
CA VAL A 24 35.94 9.86 38.33
C VAL A 24 37.36 10.18 37.83
N ASN A 25 37.57 10.26 36.52
CA ASN A 25 38.88 10.60 35.94
C ASN A 25 39.35 11.99 36.40
N ASN A 26 38.45 12.98 36.43
CA ASN A 26 38.79 14.33 36.90
C ASN A 26 39.13 14.34 38.39
N THR A 27 38.38 13.60 39.21
CA THR A 27 38.63 13.48 40.65
C THR A 27 39.95 12.79 40.93
N LEU A 28 40.24 11.67 40.24
CA LEU A 28 41.52 10.95 40.36
C LEU A 28 42.71 11.84 39.96
N ARG A 29 42.58 12.66 38.91
CA ARG A 29 43.61 13.63 38.51
C ARG A 29 43.85 14.69 39.58
N ARG A 30 42.80 15.27 40.14
CA ARG A 30 42.92 16.24 41.26
C ARG A 30 43.60 15.63 42.48
N ILE A 31 43.26 14.38 42.82
CA ILE A 31 43.89 13.66 43.94
C ILE A 31 45.35 13.34 43.62
N ALA A 32 45.70 12.97 42.39
CA ALA A 32 47.09 12.73 41.99
C ALA A 32 47.95 14.00 42.08
N GLU A 33 47.42 15.14 41.60
CA GLU A 33 48.08 16.45 41.72
C GLU A 33 48.27 16.87 43.19
N ALA A 34 47.26 16.67 44.04
CA ALA A 34 47.32 17.00 45.46
C ALA A 34 48.32 16.14 46.25
N ASN A 35 48.60 14.90 45.80
CA ASN A 35 49.57 14.00 46.41
C ASN A 35 50.98 14.11 45.82
N GLY A 36 51.28 15.18 45.07
CA GLY A 36 52.62 15.43 44.52
C GLY A 36 53.06 14.46 43.42
N VAL A 37 52.13 13.66 42.88
CA VAL A 37 52.40 12.80 41.73
C VAL A 37 52.42 13.69 40.49
N VAL A 38 53.61 14.01 40.00
CA VAL A 38 53.78 14.68 38.71
C VAL A 38 53.30 13.71 37.64
N LEU A 39 52.05 13.87 37.22
CA LEU A 39 51.56 13.28 35.98
C LEU A 39 52.36 13.96 34.88
N GLU A 40 53.50 13.36 34.49
CA GLU A 40 54.10 13.71 33.22
C GLU A 40 52.97 13.62 32.20
N LYS A 41 52.59 14.76 31.61
CA LYS A 41 52.00 14.74 30.28
C LYS A 41 53.10 14.18 29.41
N ALA A 42 53.27 12.85 29.44
CA ALA A 42 54.05 12.11 28.47
C ALA A 42 53.66 12.75 27.16
N LYS A 43 54.63 13.46 26.56
CA LYS A 43 54.47 14.27 25.35
C LYS A 43 53.39 13.58 24.55
N ALA A 44 52.24 14.22 24.38
CA ALA A 44 51.13 13.58 23.69
C ALA A 44 51.63 13.32 22.27
N GLU A 45 52.29 12.18 22.07
CA GLU A 45 52.72 11.67 20.79
C GLU A 45 51.46 11.75 19.98
N LYS A 46 51.48 12.55 18.90
CA LYS A 46 50.30 12.83 18.08
C LYS A 46 49.64 11.48 17.81
N ARG A 47 48.59 11.15 18.56
CA ARG A 47 47.93 9.85 18.45
C ARG A 47 47.56 9.74 16.99
N MET A 48 47.91 8.61 16.38
CA MET A 48 47.65 8.46 14.96
C MET A 48 46.17 8.78 14.71
N PRO A 49 45.85 9.62 13.71
CA PRO A 49 44.46 9.91 13.37
C PRO A 49 43.68 8.60 13.22
N ILE A 50 42.43 8.56 13.72
CA ILE A 50 41.62 7.34 13.79
C ILE A 50 41.53 6.65 12.43
N TRP A 51 41.40 7.39 11.33
CA TRP A 51 41.38 6.84 9.97
C TRP A 51 42.69 6.16 9.55
N LYS A 52 43.86 6.66 10.00
CA LYS A 52 45.16 6.02 9.77
C LYS A 52 45.32 4.77 10.64
N ALA A 53 44.84 4.81 11.88
CA ALA A 53 44.81 3.63 12.75
C ALA A 53 43.88 2.54 12.19
N PHE A 54 42.74 2.95 11.63
CA PHE A 54 41.80 2.07 10.94
C PHE A 54 42.41 1.47 9.67
N ALA A 55 42.97 2.29 8.77
CA ALA A 55 43.57 1.82 7.52
C ALA A 55 44.78 0.88 7.73
N LYS A 56 45.51 1.05 8.83
CA LYS A 56 46.60 0.13 9.22
C LYS A 56 46.10 -1.19 9.82
N ASN A 57 44.87 -1.22 10.33
CA ASN A 57 44.27 -2.42 10.91
C ASN A 57 43.59 -3.24 9.80
N GLN A 58 44.32 -4.17 9.21
CA GLN A 58 43.82 -5.01 8.11
C GLN A 58 42.55 -5.78 8.46
N PHE A 59 42.36 -6.19 9.71
CA PHE A 59 41.14 -6.86 10.16
C PHE A 59 39.93 -5.91 10.11
N LEU A 60 40.07 -4.69 10.65
CA LEU A 60 38.98 -3.70 10.60
C LEU A 60 38.66 -3.26 9.17
N VAL A 61 39.69 -3.08 8.33
CA VAL A 61 39.49 -2.79 6.90
C VAL A 61 38.71 -3.93 6.24
N LEU A 62 39.14 -5.18 6.41
CA LEU A 62 38.47 -6.34 5.81
C LEU A 62 37.01 -6.47 6.27
N VAL A 63 36.75 -6.40 7.57
CA VAL A 63 35.40 -6.50 8.13
C VAL A 63 34.51 -5.37 7.62
N SER A 64 35.02 -4.14 7.62
CA SER A 64 34.26 -2.99 7.11
C SER A 64 34.00 -3.08 5.61
N SER A 65 34.95 -3.58 4.81
CA SER A 65 34.77 -3.80 3.39
C SER A 65 33.71 -4.86 3.12
N ILE A 66 33.76 -5.99 3.82
CA ILE A 66 32.73 -7.05 3.70
C ILE A 66 31.36 -6.48 4.09
N PHE A 67 31.28 -5.74 5.21
CA PHE A 67 30.04 -5.10 5.64
C PHE A 67 29.49 -4.14 4.59
N LEU A 68 30.34 -3.27 4.03
CA LEU A 68 29.93 -2.32 2.99
C LEU A 68 29.50 -3.01 1.70
N LEU A 69 30.16 -4.11 1.31
CA LEU A 69 29.77 -4.91 0.15
C LEU A 69 28.42 -5.59 0.36
N LEU A 70 28.18 -6.16 1.54
CA LEU A 70 26.88 -6.77 1.88
C LEU A 70 25.78 -5.72 1.98
N ALA A 71 26.05 -4.56 2.56
CA ALA A 71 25.12 -3.44 2.62
C ALA A 71 24.78 -2.94 1.21
N ALA A 72 25.79 -2.74 0.36
CA ALA A 72 25.59 -2.34 -1.03
C ALA A 72 24.76 -3.37 -1.80
N ALA A 73 25.06 -4.67 -1.65
CA ALA A 73 24.28 -5.75 -2.26
C ALA A 73 22.83 -5.76 -1.76
N TYR A 74 22.61 -5.58 -0.45
CA TYR A 74 21.28 -5.51 0.15
C TYR A 74 20.46 -4.34 -0.39
N PHE A 75 21.02 -3.12 -0.42
CA PHE A 75 20.32 -1.95 -0.95
C PHE A 75 20.11 -2.02 -2.45
N ALA A 76 21.09 -2.53 -3.21
CA ALA A 76 20.95 -2.73 -4.65
C ALA A 76 19.84 -3.76 -4.95
N TYR A 77 19.85 -4.91 -4.28
CA TYR A 77 18.80 -5.91 -4.40
C TYR A 77 17.43 -5.35 -4.01
N GLY A 78 17.36 -4.64 -2.88
CA GLY A 78 16.14 -3.98 -2.43
C GLY A 78 15.59 -3.02 -3.48
N TRP A 79 16.43 -2.17 -4.08
CA TRP A 79 16.02 -1.25 -5.14
C TRP A 79 15.53 -2.00 -6.39
N PHE A 80 16.24 -3.03 -6.84
CA PHE A 80 15.82 -3.81 -8.02
C PHE A 80 14.49 -4.52 -7.81
N MET A 81 14.22 -5.01 -6.60
CA MET A 81 12.95 -5.67 -6.28
C MET A 81 11.75 -4.69 -6.20
N GLN A 82 11.98 -3.38 -6.23
CA GLN A 82 10.92 -2.36 -6.29
C GLN A 82 10.54 -1.94 -7.72
N VAL A 83 11.31 -2.36 -8.73
CA VAL A 83 11.04 -2.00 -10.12
C VAL A 83 9.73 -2.64 -10.59
N GLY A 84 8.80 -1.83 -11.09
CA GLY A 84 7.49 -2.28 -11.55
C GLY A 84 6.47 -2.54 -10.43
N LEU A 85 6.74 -2.06 -9.20
CA LEU A 85 5.76 -2.02 -8.12
C LEU A 85 5.09 -0.64 -8.09
N ASP A 86 3.81 -0.59 -8.47
CA ASP A 86 3.00 0.64 -8.47
C ASP A 86 2.16 0.81 -7.20
N GLN A 87 2.56 0.17 -6.08
CA GLN A 87 1.83 0.32 -4.81
C GLN A 87 1.82 1.77 -4.34
N GLY A 88 0.66 2.25 -3.90
CA GLY A 88 0.44 3.62 -3.50
C GLY A 88 0.31 4.61 -4.66
N TYR A 89 0.33 4.16 -5.92
CA TYR A 89 0.09 5.04 -7.06
C TYR A 89 -1.32 5.65 -6.98
N ALA A 90 -1.39 6.98 -6.89
CA ALA A 90 -2.59 7.76 -6.67
C ALA A 90 -2.59 9.01 -7.59
N PRO A 91 -2.97 8.86 -8.87
CA PRO A 91 -3.02 9.98 -9.81
C PRO A 91 -4.20 10.90 -9.52
N ILE A 92 -4.05 12.17 -9.88
CA ILE A 92 -5.14 13.14 -9.86
C ILE A 92 -6.14 12.78 -10.97
N GLN A 93 -7.42 12.66 -10.62
CA GLN A 93 -8.50 12.36 -11.55
C GLN A 93 -9.15 13.65 -12.09
N PRO A 94 -9.79 13.64 -13.27
CA PRO A 94 -10.44 14.82 -13.84
C PRO A 94 -11.59 15.38 -12.97
N ILE A 95 -12.32 14.47 -12.32
CA ILE A 95 -13.34 14.76 -11.31
C ILE A 95 -12.86 14.13 -10.01
N HIS A 96 -12.89 14.90 -8.92
CA HIS A 96 -12.54 14.41 -7.59
C HIS A 96 -13.67 13.54 -7.05
N TYR A 97 -13.66 12.27 -7.46
CA TYR A 97 -14.63 11.27 -7.04
C TYR A 97 -14.18 10.57 -5.76
N SER A 98 -15.03 10.62 -4.72
CA SER A 98 -14.77 9.99 -3.43
C SER A 98 -15.49 8.64 -3.30
N HIS A 99 -14.74 7.54 -3.16
CA HIS A 99 -15.34 6.24 -2.81
C HIS A 99 -15.78 6.21 -1.35
N LYS A 100 -15.10 6.96 -0.46
CA LYS A 100 -15.47 7.13 0.94
C LYS A 100 -16.91 7.61 1.09
N ILE A 101 -17.32 8.65 0.36
CA ILE A 101 -18.70 9.16 0.44
C ILE A 101 -19.71 8.13 -0.10
N HIS A 102 -19.42 7.51 -1.25
CA HIS A 102 -20.40 6.64 -1.92
C HIS A 102 -20.51 5.25 -1.26
N ALA A 103 -19.40 4.55 -1.09
CA ALA A 103 -19.37 3.20 -0.54
C ALA A 103 -19.21 3.19 0.99
N GLY A 104 -18.50 4.16 1.56
CA GLY A 104 -18.29 4.29 3.00
C GLY A 104 -19.50 4.88 3.72
N ASP A 105 -19.82 6.14 3.47
CA ASP A 105 -20.86 6.85 4.22
C ASP A 105 -22.26 6.41 3.79
N ASN A 106 -22.52 6.39 2.48
CA ASN A 106 -23.82 6.04 1.92
C ASN A 106 -24.05 4.53 1.73
N LYS A 107 -23.03 3.70 2.01
CA LYS A 107 -23.10 2.23 1.93
C LYS A 107 -23.60 1.70 0.58
N ILE A 108 -23.31 2.39 -0.51
CA ILE A 108 -23.63 1.92 -1.87
C ILE A 108 -22.77 0.70 -2.19
N GLU A 109 -23.42 -0.40 -2.58
CA GLU A 109 -22.76 -1.67 -2.89
C GLU A 109 -21.81 -1.54 -4.09
N CYS A 110 -20.60 -2.12 -4.00
CA CYS A 110 -19.55 -1.96 -5.00
C CYS A 110 -20.00 -2.33 -6.43
N LYS A 111 -20.74 -3.44 -6.57
CA LYS A 111 -21.20 -3.96 -7.87
C LYS A 111 -22.45 -3.25 -8.39
N TYR A 112 -22.99 -2.24 -7.69
CA TYR A 112 -24.00 -1.34 -8.24
C TYR A 112 -23.39 -0.50 -9.38
N CYS A 113 -22.27 0.16 -9.09
CA CYS A 113 -21.51 0.92 -10.09
C CYS A 113 -20.64 -0.01 -10.96
N HIS A 114 -19.91 -0.93 -10.34
CA HIS A 114 -19.02 -1.87 -11.03
C HIS A 114 -19.72 -3.18 -11.40
N SER A 115 -20.87 -3.07 -12.08
CA SER A 115 -21.74 -4.21 -12.40
C SER A 115 -21.09 -5.29 -13.26
N SER A 116 -20.18 -4.89 -14.15
CA SER A 116 -19.45 -5.79 -15.04
C SER A 116 -18.53 -6.78 -14.32
N ALA A 117 -18.13 -6.51 -13.06
CA ALA A 117 -17.35 -7.44 -12.24
C ALA A 117 -18.04 -8.81 -12.07
N ARG A 118 -19.38 -8.87 -12.17
CA ARG A 118 -20.17 -10.10 -11.99
C ARG A 118 -20.11 -11.05 -13.18
N VAL A 119 -19.88 -10.52 -14.39
CA VAL A 119 -20.13 -11.24 -15.65
C VAL A 119 -18.99 -11.14 -16.68
N SER A 120 -18.14 -10.12 -16.56
CA SER A 120 -17.08 -9.84 -17.52
C SER A 120 -15.70 -10.12 -16.92
N LYS A 121 -14.72 -10.32 -17.81
CA LYS A 121 -13.30 -10.38 -17.42
C LYS A 121 -12.79 -9.02 -16.90
N HIS A 122 -13.38 -7.93 -17.37
CA HIS A 122 -12.98 -6.57 -17.01
C HIS A 122 -14.10 -5.90 -16.22
N SER A 123 -13.80 -5.49 -14.99
CA SER A 123 -14.64 -4.58 -14.23
C SER A 123 -14.38 -3.16 -14.73
N ALA A 124 -15.22 -2.69 -15.65
CA ALA A 124 -15.08 -1.38 -16.27
C ALA A 124 -15.47 -0.26 -15.30
N ILE A 125 -14.97 0.95 -15.58
CA ILE A 125 -15.43 2.19 -14.97
C ILE A 125 -16.91 2.39 -15.38
N PRO A 126 -17.82 2.74 -14.45
CA PRO A 126 -19.22 2.95 -14.79
C PRO A 126 -19.39 4.05 -15.83
N SER A 127 -20.35 3.88 -16.74
CA SER A 127 -20.78 4.97 -17.61
C SER A 127 -21.41 6.09 -16.78
N LEU A 128 -21.29 7.34 -17.23
CA LEU A 128 -21.84 8.51 -16.51
C LEU A 128 -23.36 8.47 -16.33
N ASN A 129 -24.08 7.66 -17.11
CA ASN A 129 -25.52 7.41 -16.91
C ASN A 129 -25.82 6.84 -15.52
N VAL A 130 -24.93 6.01 -14.95
CA VAL A 130 -25.08 5.46 -13.60
C VAL A 130 -25.02 6.59 -12.57
N CYS A 131 -24.12 7.55 -12.75
CA CYS A 131 -24.01 8.73 -11.89
C CYS A 131 -25.31 9.56 -11.95
N MET A 132 -25.85 9.77 -13.15
CA MET A 132 -27.06 10.57 -13.35
C MET A 132 -28.34 9.93 -12.82
N ASN A 133 -28.35 8.63 -12.47
CA ASN A 133 -29.52 8.01 -11.84
C ASN A 133 -29.86 8.64 -10.47
N CYS A 134 -28.84 9.10 -9.75
CA CYS A 134 -29.00 9.78 -8.46
C CYS A 134 -28.76 11.29 -8.60
N HIS A 135 -27.73 11.68 -9.35
CA HIS A 135 -27.33 13.09 -9.45
C HIS A 135 -28.32 13.97 -10.22
N LYS A 136 -29.37 13.44 -10.87
CA LYS A 136 -30.50 14.29 -11.32
C LYS A 136 -31.23 14.99 -10.17
N SER A 137 -31.27 14.36 -9.00
CA SER A 137 -31.95 14.87 -7.81
C SER A 137 -30.97 15.32 -6.72
N ILE A 138 -29.70 14.93 -6.82
CA ILE A 138 -28.62 15.30 -5.89
C ILE A 138 -27.67 16.26 -6.62
N TYR A 139 -28.04 17.56 -6.61
CA TYR A 139 -27.30 18.63 -7.30
C TYR A 139 -26.31 19.38 -6.41
N GLU A 140 -26.42 19.23 -5.08
CA GLU A 140 -25.49 19.79 -4.11
C GLU A 140 -25.04 18.72 -3.12
N TYR A 141 -23.83 18.87 -2.61
CA TYR A 141 -23.34 18.04 -1.53
C TYR A 141 -23.64 18.70 -0.19
N GLN A 142 -24.53 18.10 0.60
CA GLN A 142 -24.95 18.64 1.90
C GLN A 142 -24.06 18.18 3.06
N GLY A 143 -23.12 17.26 2.81
CA GLY A 143 -22.23 16.73 3.84
C GLY A 143 -22.89 15.72 4.78
N ASN A 144 -22.12 15.22 5.74
CA ASN A 144 -22.64 14.41 6.84
C ASN A 144 -23.31 15.31 7.89
N PRO A 145 -24.26 14.79 8.70
CA PRO A 145 -24.93 15.56 9.75
C PRO A 145 -23.98 16.23 10.76
N GLU A 146 -22.78 15.67 10.92
CA GLU A 146 -21.72 16.13 11.82
C GLU A 146 -20.79 17.18 11.17
N GLY A 147 -21.00 17.50 9.89
CA GLY A 147 -20.16 18.38 9.09
C GLY A 147 -18.91 17.68 8.51
N PRO A 148 -18.17 18.36 7.61
CA PRO A 148 -16.89 17.86 7.11
C PRO A 148 -15.90 17.71 8.27
N SER A 149 -15.09 16.65 8.24
CA SER A 149 -14.10 16.43 9.30
C SER A 149 -13.03 17.54 9.31
N ALA A 150 -12.36 17.75 10.44
CA ALA A 150 -11.26 18.71 10.53
C ALA A 150 -10.13 18.41 9.52
N GLU A 151 -9.93 17.14 9.18
CA GLU A 151 -8.98 16.70 8.16
C GLU A 151 -9.44 17.07 6.75
N ASP A 152 -10.72 16.86 6.44
CA ASP A 152 -11.30 17.22 5.14
C ASP A 152 -11.23 18.74 4.92
N LEU A 153 -11.54 19.53 5.95
CA LEU A 153 -11.40 20.99 5.93
C LEU A 153 -9.96 21.44 5.73
N ALA A 154 -8.98 20.79 6.39
CA ALA A 154 -7.57 21.10 6.21
C ALA A 154 -7.07 20.82 4.77
N LYS A 155 -7.72 19.87 4.07
CA LYS A 155 -7.45 19.54 2.66
C LYS A 155 -8.27 20.39 1.68
N GLY A 156 -9.14 21.27 2.17
CA GLY A 156 -10.00 22.13 1.34
C GLY A 156 -11.25 21.45 0.80
N TYR A 157 -11.62 20.29 1.35
CA TYR A 157 -12.84 19.56 0.98
C TYR A 157 -14.03 20.17 1.73
N THR A 158 -14.67 21.15 1.10
CA THR A 158 -15.90 21.79 1.60
C THR A 158 -17.12 21.32 0.82
N ASN A 159 -18.31 21.67 1.31
CA ASN A 159 -19.56 21.37 0.60
C ASN A 159 -19.61 22.04 -0.77
N GLU A 160 -19.08 23.27 -0.87
CA GLU A 160 -18.97 24.01 -2.12
C GLU A 160 -17.99 23.33 -3.09
N PHE A 161 -16.88 22.79 -2.58
CA PHE A 161 -15.92 22.03 -3.39
C PHE A 161 -16.57 20.80 -4.03
N TYR A 162 -17.20 19.93 -3.24
CA TYR A 162 -17.87 18.74 -3.78
C TYR A 162 -19.04 19.10 -4.71
N THR A 163 -19.79 20.14 -4.39
CA THR A 163 -20.87 20.65 -5.26
C THR A 163 -20.30 21.12 -6.61
N ALA A 164 -19.13 21.76 -6.63
CA ALA A 164 -18.45 22.13 -7.88
C ALA A 164 -17.99 20.90 -8.68
N GLU A 165 -17.58 19.81 -8.03
CA GLU A 165 -17.24 18.55 -8.71
C GLU A 165 -18.47 17.87 -9.36
N ILE A 166 -19.65 17.93 -8.71
CA ILE A 166 -20.92 17.46 -9.31
C ILE A 166 -21.23 18.26 -10.60
N LYS A 167 -20.96 19.57 -10.62
CA LYS A 167 -21.15 20.38 -11.84
C LYS A 167 -20.24 19.96 -13.00
N LYS A 168 -19.04 19.43 -12.71
CA LYS A 168 -18.18 18.84 -13.77
C LYS A 168 -18.82 17.60 -14.39
N LEU A 169 -19.49 16.77 -13.59
CA LEU A 169 -20.28 15.63 -14.11
C LEU A 169 -21.38 16.12 -15.05
N TYR A 170 -22.15 17.14 -14.66
CA TYR A 170 -23.20 17.70 -15.52
C TYR A 170 -22.66 18.24 -16.84
N LYS A 171 -21.54 18.96 -16.80
CA LYS A 171 -20.85 19.40 -18.00
C LYS A 171 -20.44 18.22 -18.89
N ALA A 172 -19.96 17.13 -18.31
CA ALA A 172 -19.54 15.95 -19.07
C ALA A 172 -20.74 15.23 -19.73
N VAL A 173 -21.88 15.13 -19.04
CA VAL A 173 -23.07 14.47 -19.61
C VAL A 173 -23.97 15.38 -20.45
N GLY A 174 -23.71 16.69 -20.44
CA GLY A 174 -24.59 17.68 -21.08
C GLY A 174 -25.92 17.85 -20.34
N TRP A 175 -25.89 17.94 -19.01
CA TRP A 175 -27.10 18.16 -18.20
C TRP A 175 -27.30 19.64 -17.92
N ASP A 176 -28.48 20.15 -18.27
CA ASP A 176 -28.95 21.49 -17.94
C ASP A 176 -29.77 21.46 -16.65
N GLU A 177 -29.23 22.08 -15.60
CA GLU A 177 -29.83 22.13 -14.28
C GLU A 177 -31.11 22.98 -14.23
N GLU A 178 -31.18 24.05 -15.04
CA GLU A 178 -32.32 24.99 -15.03
C GLU A 178 -33.54 24.38 -15.71
N ASN A 179 -33.31 23.73 -16.86
CA ASN A 179 -34.37 23.11 -17.65
C ASN A 179 -34.60 21.63 -17.32
N GLN A 180 -33.81 21.07 -16.40
CA GLN A 180 -33.82 19.66 -16.00
C GLN A 180 -33.82 18.69 -17.19
N SER A 181 -32.99 18.98 -18.19
CA SER A 181 -32.96 18.23 -19.46
C SER A 181 -31.54 18.05 -19.99
N TYR A 182 -31.35 17.07 -20.87
CA TYR A 182 -30.07 16.88 -21.54
C TYR A 182 -29.99 17.78 -22.77
N THR A 183 -28.87 18.48 -22.93
CA THR A 183 -28.59 19.36 -24.08
C THR A 183 -28.29 18.56 -25.35
N GLY A 184 -27.91 17.29 -25.21
CA GLY A 184 -27.44 16.44 -26.32
C GLY A 184 -25.94 16.58 -26.61
N GLU A 185 -25.25 17.53 -25.98
CA GLU A 185 -23.81 17.73 -26.10
C GLU A 185 -23.10 17.09 -24.91
N SER A 186 -22.43 15.95 -25.12
CA SER A 186 -21.68 15.24 -24.07
C SER A 186 -20.20 15.13 -24.42
N GLN A 187 -19.37 15.06 -23.38
CA GLN A 187 -17.92 14.86 -23.48
C GLN A 187 -17.51 13.74 -22.53
N PRO A 188 -16.77 12.72 -23.00
CA PRO A 188 -16.33 11.63 -22.13
C PRO A 188 -15.36 12.14 -21.07
N VAL A 189 -15.46 11.60 -19.86
CA VAL A 189 -14.48 11.86 -18.79
C VAL A 189 -13.27 10.95 -19.02
N GLU A 190 -12.10 11.57 -19.20
CA GLU A 190 -10.82 10.89 -19.41
C GLU A 190 -10.21 10.39 -18.10
N TRP A 191 -10.82 9.36 -17.51
CA TRP A 191 -10.34 8.76 -16.26
C TRP A 191 -8.92 8.20 -16.39
N VAL A 192 -8.09 8.44 -15.37
CA VAL A 192 -6.74 7.87 -15.29
C VAL A 192 -6.83 6.50 -14.63
N ARG A 193 -6.53 5.44 -15.39
CA ARG A 193 -6.54 4.07 -14.88
C ARG A 193 -5.39 3.84 -13.90
N ILE A 194 -5.71 3.35 -12.70
CA ILE A 194 -4.74 3.08 -11.63
C ILE A 194 -4.21 1.65 -11.75
N HIS A 195 -5.11 0.66 -11.69
CA HIS A 195 -4.72 -0.75 -11.72
C HIS A 195 -4.49 -1.21 -13.15
N ASN A 196 -3.25 -1.55 -13.48
CA ASN A 196 -2.89 -2.08 -14.78
C ASN A 196 -2.11 -3.38 -14.65
N LEU A 197 -2.36 -4.30 -15.58
CA LEU A 197 -1.59 -5.53 -15.75
C LEU A 197 -1.12 -5.57 -17.20
N PRO A 198 0.08 -6.11 -17.48
CA PRO A 198 0.53 -6.30 -18.86
C PRO A 198 -0.46 -7.12 -19.69
N ASP A 199 -0.61 -6.80 -20.97
CA ASP A 199 -1.60 -7.47 -21.85
C ASP A 199 -1.33 -8.98 -22.06
N LEU A 200 -0.10 -9.43 -21.78
CA LEU A 200 0.26 -10.85 -21.74
C LEU A 200 -0.31 -11.60 -20.53
N ALA A 201 -0.96 -10.91 -19.58
CA ALA A 201 -1.62 -11.53 -18.44
C ALA A 201 -3.14 -11.48 -18.63
N TYR A 202 -3.76 -12.65 -18.67
CA TYR A 202 -5.20 -12.82 -18.70
C TYR A 202 -5.76 -12.87 -17.27
N PHE A 203 -6.52 -11.85 -16.90
CA PHE A 203 -7.27 -11.80 -15.64
C PHE A 203 -8.77 -11.66 -15.91
N ASN A 204 -9.58 -12.39 -15.14
CA ASN A 204 -11.04 -12.40 -15.29
C ASN A 204 -11.74 -12.11 -13.95
N HIS A 205 -12.37 -10.93 -13.84
CA HIS A 205 -13.09 -10.52 -12.62
C HIS A 205 -14.23 -11.47 -12.25
N ALA A 206 -15.07 -11.88 -13.20
CA ALA A 206 -16.22 -12.75 -12.92
C ALA A 206 -15.81 -14.09 -12.30
N GLN A 207 -14.67 -14.65 -12.72
CA GLN A 207 -14.15 -15.89 -12.13
C GLN A 207 -13.76 -15.70 -10.66
N HIS A 208 -13.20 -14.57 -10.28
CA HIS A 208 -12.77 -14.32 -8.90
C HIS A 208 -13.92 -13.86 -8.00
N VAL A 209 -14.78 -12.98 -8.53
CA VAL A 209 -15.89 -12.38 -7.77
C VAL A 209 -17.10 -13.32 -7.70
N THR A 210 -17.57 -13.84 -8.83
CA THR A 210 -18.81 -14.64 -8.86
C THR A 210 -18.56 -16.09 -8.51
N VAL A 211 -17.52 -16.71 -9.10
CA VAL A 211 -17.22 -18.13 -8.86
C VAL A 211 -16.37 -18.30 -7.59
N GLY A 212 -15.29 -17.53 -7.45
CA GLY A 212 -14.43 -17.56 -6.28
C GLY A 212 -15.07 -16.96 -5.03
N GLY A 213 -16.01 -16.03 -5.19
CA GLY A 213 -16.63 -15.31 -4.08
C GLY A 213 -15.60 -14.61 -3.21
N ILE A 214 -14.59 -14.01 -3.85
CA ILE A 214 -13.54 -13.21 -3.21
C ILE A 214 -14.06 -11.79 -3.00
N GLU A 215 -13.87 -11.27 -1.80
CA GLU A 215 -14.25 -9.91 -1.45
C GLU A 215 -13.39 -8.88 -2.18
N CYS A 216 -14.00 -7.76 -2.60
CA CYS A 216 -13.33 -6.70 -3.35
C CYS A 216 -12.11 -6.16 -2.60
N GLN A 217 -12.25 -6.00 -1.28
CA GLN A 217 -11.26 -5.43 -0.37
C GLN A 217 -9.99 -6.29 -0.26
N THR A 218 -10.09 -7.60 -0.50
CA THR A 218 -8.92 -8.49 -0.48
C THR A 218 -7.90 -8.08 -1.55
N CYS A 219 -8.36 -7.58 -2.69
CA CYS A 219 -7.50 -7.16 -3.80
C CYS A 219 -7.28 -5.64 -3.81
N HIS A 220 -8.33 -4.85 -3.61
CA HIS A 220 -8.28 -3.39 -3.77
C HIS A 220 -8.09 -2.61 -2.48
N GLY A 221 -8.01 -3.27 -1.32
CA GLY A 221 -7.94 -2.62 -0.01
C GLY A 221 -9.30 -2.09 0.48
N PRO A 222 -9.34 -1.36 1.61
CA PRO A 222 -10.57 -0.78 2.16
C PRO A 222 -11.03 0.43 1.34
N VAL A 223 -11.56 0.19 0.14
CA VAL A 223 -11.96 1.22 -0.83
C VAL A 223 -13.03 2.16 -0.26
N GLU A 224 -13.88 1.65 0.61
CA GLU A 224 -14.89 2.41 1.35
C GLU A 224 -14.32 3.47 2.32
N GLU A 225 -13.01 3.44 2.60
CA GLU A 225 -12.32 4.46 3.39
C GLU A 225 -11.49 5.42 2.52
N MET A 226 -11.43 5.17 1.20
CA MET A 226 -10.56 5.91 0.28
C MET A 226 -11.24 7.16 -0.28
N GLU A 227 -10.74 8.33 0.13
CA GLU A 227 -11.15 9.62 -0.45
C GLU A 227 -10.65 9.77 -1.90
N ILE A 228 -9.41 9.36 -2.15
CA ILE A 228 -8.82 9.24 -3.49
C ILE A 228 -8.41 7.79 -3.68
N MET A 229 -8.72 7.21 -4.83
CA MET A 229 -8.34 5.85 -5.13
C MET A 229 -6.81 5.74 -5.32
N TYR A 230 -6.22 4.69 -4.75
CA TYR A 230 -4.81 4.35 -4.96
C TYR A 230 -4.63 2.83 -5.07
N GLN A 231 -3.51 2.40 -5.65
CA GLN A 231 -3.21 0.97 -5.74
C GLN A 231 -2.76 0.41 -4.39
N TYR A 232 -3.64 -0.36 -3.71
CA TYR A 232 -3.32 -0.99 -2.42
C TYR A 232 -2.40 -2.20 -2.57
N SER A 233 -2.82 -3.19 -3.36
CA SER A 233 -2.07 -4.43 -3.57
C SER A 233 -1.00 -4.29 -4.65
N PRO A 234 0.09 -5.07 -4.58
CA PRO A 234 1.19 -4.96 -5.54
C PRO A 234 0.83 -5.53 -6.92
N LEU A 235 -0.14 -6.44 -7.00
CA LEU A 235 -0.58 -7.11 -8.23
C LEU A 235 0.55 -7.77 -9.04
N THR A 236 1.64 -8.15 -8.37
CA THR A 236 2.73 -8.90 -8.99
C THR A 236 2.41 -10.38 -9.12
N MET A 237 3.10 -11.05 -10.06
CA MET A 237 2.96 -12.49 -10.26
C MET A 237 3.12 -13.29 -8.96
N GLY A 238 4.10 -12.96 -8.12
CA GLY A 238 4.33 -13.63 -6.84
C GLY A 238 3.13 -13.48 -5.88
N TRP A 239 2.49 -12.32 -5.86
CA TRP A 239 1.29 -12.08 -5.07
C TRP A 239 0.11 -12.93 -5.57
N CYS A 240 -0.12 -12.98 -6.90
CA CYS A 240 -1.15 -13.83 -7.50
C CYS A 240 -0.94 -15.32 -7.18
N ILE A 241 0.30 -15.81 -7.31
CA ILE A 241 0.66 -17.20 -7.05
C ILE A 241 0.43 -17.57 -5.58
N ASN A 242 0.85 -16.71 -4.65
CA ASN A 242 0.66 -16.99 -3.22
C ASN A 242 -0.82 -16.99 -2.85
N CYS A 243 -1.60 -16.04 -3.36
CA CYS A 243 -3.06 -16.04 -3.19
C CYS A 243 -3.69 -17.35 -3.71
N HIS A 244 -3.28 -17.84 -4.88
CA HIS A 244 -3.77 -19.12 -5.42
C HIS A 244 -3.33 -20.35 -4.61
N ARG A 245 -2.18 -20.30 -3.93
CA ARG A 245 -1.71 -21.36 -3.04
C ARG A 245 -2.50 -21.44 -1.74
N GLU A 246 -2.95 -20.30 -1.25
CA GLU A 246 -3.57 -20.17 0.08
C GLU A 246 -5.10 -20.17 0.02
N THR A 247 -5.69 -19.75 -1.09
CA THR A 247 -7.14 -19.62 -1.24
C THR A 247 -7.79 -20.94 -1.63
N ASN A 248 -8.74 -21.39 -0.81
CA ASN A 248 -9.58 -22.54 -1.09
C ASN A 248 -10.65 -22.19 -2.12
N VAL A 249 -10.90 -23.12 -3.04
CA VAL A 249 -11.99 -23.01 -4.03
C VAL A 249 -13.29 -23.41 -3.36
N LYS A 250 -14.34 -22.62 -3.58
CA LYS A 250 -15.71 -22.97 -3.19
C LYS A 250 -16.22 -24.05 -4.15
N VAL A 251 -16.29 -25.27 -3.64
CA VAL A 251 -16.73 -26.47 -4.38
C VAL A 251 -18.09 -26.95 -3.92
N GLU A 252 -18.49 -26.53 -2.72
CA GLU A 252 -19.80 -26.75 -2.14
C GLU A 252 -20.86 -26.09 -3.04
N ASP A 253 -21.91 -26.84 -3.36
CA ASP A 253 -23.06 -26.40 -4.18
C ASP A 253 -22.80 -26.17 -5.68
N ASN A 254 -21.68 -26.64 -6.24
CA ASN A 254 -21.42 -26.57 -7.67
C ASN A 254 -21.14 -27.96 -8.28
N GLY A 255 -22.17 -28.53 -8.91
CA GLY A 255 -22.11 -29.87 -9.53
C GLY A 255 -21.07 -30.02 -10.65
N TYR A 256 -20.47 -28.93 -11.14
CA TYR A 256 -19.31 -29.00 -12.03
C TYR A 256 -18.09 -29.62 -11.33
N TYR A 257 -17.93 -29.38 -10.03
CA TYR A 257 -16.75 -29.80 -9.28
C TYR A 257 -16.86 -31.21 -8.70
N ASP A 258 -18.03 -31.85 -8.63
CA ASP A 258 -18.21 -33.14 -7.93
C ASP A 258 -17.14 -34.18 -8.25
N LYS A 259 -16.92 -34.46 -9.54
CA LYS A 259 -15.93 -35.46 -10.00
C LYS A 259 -14.49 -35.01 -9.78
N ILE A 260 -14.23 -33.71 -9.96
CA ILE A 260 -12.87 -33.14 -9.80
C ILE A 260 -12.50 -33.12 -8.32
N HIS A 261 -13.45 -32.72 -7.47
CA HIS A 261 -13.31 -32.69 -6.04
C HIS A 261 -13.03 -34.09 -5.49
N GLU A 262 -13.85 -35.09 -5.84
CA GLU A 262 -13.62 -36.49 -5.43
C GLU A 262 -12.23 -37.00 -5.85
N ALA A 263 -11.85 -36.79 -7.12
CA ALA A 263 -10.57 -37.27 -7.64
C ALA A 263 -9.36 -36.57 -6.98
N LEU A 264 -9.41 -35.26 -6.80
CA LEU A 264 -8.30 -34.48 -6.26
C LEU A 264 -8.20 -34.61 -4.74
N THR A 265 -9.31 -34.67 -4.02
CA THR A 265 -9.33 -34.98 -2.58
C THR A 265 -8.71 -36.34 -2.33
N LYS A 266 -9.04 -37.36 -3.13
CA LYS A 266 -8.39 -38.68 -3.03
C LYS A 266 -6.89 -38.64 -3.34
N LYS A 267 -6.47 -37.86 -4.33
CA LYS A 267 -5.06 -37.74 -4.74
C LYS A 267 -4.20 -37.02 -3.71
N TYR A 268 -4.70 -35.92 -3.14
CA TYR A 268 -3.94 -35.06 -2.24
C TYR A 268 -4.22 -35.32 -0.75
N GLY A 269 -5.25 -36.09 -0.43
CA GLY A 269 -5.62 -36.40 0.96
C GLY A 269 -6.16 -35.19 1.73
N VAL A 270 -6.82 -34.24 1.05
CA VAL A 270 -7.33 -33.00 1.65
C VAL A 270 -8.82 -32.82 1.36
N GLU A 271 -9.57 -32.35 2.34
CA GLU A 271 -11.01 -32.04 2.20
C GLU A 271 -11.27 -30.75 1.43
N LYS A 272 -10.33 -29.79 1.46
CA LYS A 272 -10.45 -28.52 0.73
C LYS A 272 -9.32 -28.40 -0.28
N LEU A 273 -9.68 -27.96 -1.48
CA LEU A 273 -8.74 -27.79 -2.59
C LEU A 273 -8.43 -26.31 -2.79
N THR A 274 -7.16 -25.99 -2.97
CA THR A 274 -6.73 -24.64 -3.32
C THR A 274 -6.78 -24.41 -4.82
N ALA A 275 -6.82 -23.14 -5.25
CA ALA A 275 -6.77 -22.82 -6.68
C ALA A 275 -5.51 -23.40 -7.34
N ALA A 276 -4.39 -23.47 -6.61
CA ALA A 276 -3.17 -24.11 -7.06
C ALA A 276 -3.33 -25.62 -7.31
N GLN A 277 -4.03 -26.35 -6.43
CA GLN A 277 -4.28 -27.79 -6.58
C GLN A 277 -5.23 -28.10 -7.74
N MET A 278 -6.08 -27.14 -8.11
CA MET A 278 -6.96 -27.19 -9.30
C MET A 278 -6.22 -26.84 -10.61
N GLY A 279 -4.90 -26.64 -10.55
CA GLY A 279 -4.06 -26.29 -11.70
C GLY A 279 -4.05 -24.79 -12.03
N GLY A 280 -4.49 -23.92 -11.12
CA GLY A 280 -4.47 -22.46 -11.29
C GLY A 280 -3.08 -21.81 -11.26
N LEU A 281 -2.01 -22.60 -11.41
CA LEU A 281 -0.61 -22.16 -11.51
C LEU A 281 0.06 -22.56 -12.84
N GLU A 282 -0.71 -23.09 -13.79
CA GLU A 282 -0.19 -23.41 -15.12
C GLU A 282 -0.01 -22.14 -15.96
N CYS A 283 1.13 -22.01 -16.65
CA CYS A 283 1.47 -20.80 -17.42
C CYS A 283 0.38 -20.40 -18.43
N GLY A 284 -0.13 -21.35 -19.21
CA GLY A 284 -1.12 -21.08 -20.28
C GLY A 284 -2.49 -20.64 -19.75
N LYS A 285 -2.80 -20.86 -18.46
CA LYS A 285 -4.06 -20.37 -17.86
C LYS A 285 -4.01 -18.87 -17.52
N CYS A 286 -2.81 -18.30 -17.44
CA CYS A 286 -2.60 -16.90 -17.09
C CYS A 286 -1.96 -16.09 -18.23
N HIS A 287 -1.18 -16.71 -19.13
CA HIS A 287 -0.35 -16.00 -20.11
C HIS A 287 -0.57 -16.36 -21.58
N TYR A 288 -1.62 -17.13 -21.87
CA TYR A 288 -1.92 -17.77 -23.17
C TYR A 288 -0.96 -18.91 -23.54
#